data_AF-A0A4Q1CLH8-F1
#
_entry.id   AF-A0A4Q1CLH8-F1
#
_cell.length_a   1.000
_cell.length_b   1.000
_cell.length_c   1.000
_cell.angle_alpha   90.00
_cell.angle_beta   90.00
_cell.angle_gamma   90.00
#
_symmetry.space_group_name_H-M   'P 1'
#
loop_
_entity.id
_entity.type
_entity.pdbx_description
1 polymer ?
#
loop_
_entity_poly.entity_id
_entity_poly.type
_entity_poly.pdbx_seq_one_letter_code
_entity_poly.pdbx_strand_id
1 'polypeptide(L)' 'MKDSKTESITFRTTKELKESLQALAEKESRTLSNMIEMLLEQAVKSSKKKA' A
#
# COMPACT_ATOMS: atom_id res chain seq x y z
N MET A 1 0.87 16.05 23.04
CA MET A 1 -0.35 15.65 22.30
C MET A 1 0.07 14.49 21.40
N LYS A 2 -0.45 13.28 21.60
CA LYS A 2 -0.17 12.14 20.71
C LYS A 2 -1.23 12.18 19.62
N ASP A 3 -0.85 12.58 18.41
CA ASP A 3 -1.71 12.50 17.23
C ASP A 3 -1.97 11.03 16.86
N SER A 4 -2.96 10.41 17.51
CA SER A 4 -3.40 9.04 17.26
C SER A 4 -4.33 8.99 16.04
N LYS A 5 -3.86 9.38 14.86
CA LYS A 5 -4.64 9.25 13.61
C LYS A 5 -4.01 8.34 12.56
N THR A 6 -2.76 7.94 12.74
CA THR A 6 -2.06 7.06 11.80
C THR A 6 -1.27 5.99 12.53
N GLU A 7 -1.28 4.78 11.98
CA GLU A 7 -0.46 3.65 12.42
C GLU A 7 0.49 3.26 11.29
N SER A 8 1.66 2.70 11.63
CA SER A 8 2.69 2.30 10.66
C SER A 8 2.68 0.80 10.42
N ILE A 9 2.72 0.38 9.16
CA ILE A 9 2.88 -1.01 8.76
C ILE A 9 4.26 -1.18 8.15
N THR A 10 5.09 -2.05 8.75
CA THR A 10 6.42 -2.41 8.22
C THR A 10 6.45 -3.90 7.92
N PHE A 11 6.85 -4.28 6.71
CA PHE A 11 7.01 -5.66 6.31
C PHE A 11 8.27 -5.84 5.45
N ARG A 12 8.79 -7.07 5.40
CA ARG A 12 9.88 -7.44 4.50
C ARG A 12 9.29 -8.03 3.22
N THR A 13 9.92 -7.74 2.09
CA THR A 13 9.53 -8.27 0.79
C THR A 13 10.76 -8.52 -0.06
N THR A 14 10.59 -9.23 -1.17
CA THR A 14 11.64 -9.43 -2.17
C THR A 14 11.99 -8.12 -2.86
N LYS A 15 13.22 -8.02 -3.36
CA LYS A 15 13.68 -6.87 -4.14
C LYS A 15 12.81 -6.67 -5.39
N GLU A 16 12.54 -7.75 -6.10
CA GLU A 16 11.73 -7.75 -7.33
C GLU A 16 10.31 -7.19 -7.11
N LEU A 17 9.66 -7.58 -6.00
CA LEU A 17 8.33 -7.05 -5.70
C LEU A 17 8.40 -5.55 -5.38
N LYS A 18 9.40 -5.11 -4.63
CA LYS A 18 9.58 -3.68 -4.33
C LYS A 18 9.80 -2.86 -5.60
N GLU A 19 10.63 -3.34 -6.51
CA GLU A 19 10.90 -2.67 -7.80
C GLU A 19 9.64 -2.58 -8.67
N SER A 20 8.86 -3.65 -8.73
CA SER A 20 7.59 -3.68 -9.46
C SER A 20 6.58 -2.67 -8.89
N LEU A 21 6.46 -2.60 -7.57
CA LEU A 21 5.58 -1.65 -6.88
C LEU A 21 6.04 -0.20 -7.08
N GLN A 22 7.36 0.03 -7.07
CA GLN A 22 7.95 1.35 -7.33
C GLN A 22 7.64 1.81 -8.76
N ALA A 23 7.84 0.95 -9.76
CA ALA A 23 7.56 1.27 -11.16
C ALA A 23 6.06 1.59 -11.39
N LEU A 24 5.16 0.88 -10.69
CA LEU A 24 3.72 1.17 -10.74
C LEU A 24 3.40 2.53 -10.12
N ALA A 25 4.01 2.87 -8.97
CA ALA A 25 3.82 4.16 -8.33
C ALA A 25 4.30 5.31 -9.23
N GLU A 26 5.46 5.15 -9.88
CA GLU A 26 6.02 6.12 -10.83
C GLU A 26 5.13 6.32 -12.05
N LYS A 27 4.59 5.22 -12.62
CA LYS A 27 3.65 5.28 -13.76
C LYS A 27 2.40 6.10 -13.44
N GLU A 28 1.93 6.09 -12.20
CA GLU A 28 0.76 6.84 -11.75
C GLU A 28 1.10 8.19 -11.11
N SER A 29 2.38 8.63 -11.15
CA SER A 29 2.86 9.85 -10.51
C SER A 29 2.49 9.94 -9.01
N ARG A 30 2.66 8.82 -8.29
CA ARG A 30 2.36 8.70 -6.85
C ARG A 30 3.56 8.19 -6.06
N THR A 31 3.51 8.37 -4.74
CA THR A 31 4.48 7.75 -3.83
C THR A 31 4.20 6.25 -3.69
N LEU A 32 5.26 5.49 -3.40
CA LEU A 32 5.12 4.05 -3.11
C LEU A 32 4.12 3.81 -1.97
N SER A 33 4.20 4.58 -0.88
CA SER A 33 3.29 4.45 0.27
C SER A 33 1.81 4.62 -0.13
N ASN A 34 1.49 5.66 -0.91
CA ASN A 34 0.11 5.91 -1.36
C ASN A 34 -0.36 4.80 -2.32
N MET A 35 0.52 4.30 -3.19
CA MET A 35 0.21 3.18 -4.06
C MET A 35 -0.14 1.92 -3.26
N ILE A 36 0.67 1.59 -2.25
CA ILE A 36 0.42 0.43 -1.38
C ILE A 36 -0.86 0.60 -0.57
N GLU A 37 -1.11 1.79 -0.02
CA GLU A 37 -2.34 2.10 0.70
C GLU A 37 -3.57 1.86 -0.17
N MET A 38 -3.59 2.38 -1.40
CA MET A 38 -4.69 2.16 -2.35
C MET A 38 -4.91 0.69 -2.68
N LEU A 39 -3.84 -0.07 -2.94
CA LEU A 39 -3.93 -1.50 -3.22
C LEU A 39 -4.49 -2.27 -2.02
N LEU A 40 -4.03 -1.96 -0.81
CA LEU A 40 -4.52 -2.59 0.43
C LEU A 40 -5.99 -2.26 0.68
N GLU A 41 -6.41 -1.01 0.48
CA GLU A 41 -7.82 -0.63 0.60
C GLU A 41 -8.71 -1.43 -0.36
N GLN A 42 -8.29 -1.54 -1.63
CA GLN A 42 -9.03 -2.31 -2.64
C GLN A 42 -9.12 -3.79 -2.26
N ALA A 43 -8.02 -4.37 -1.78
CA ALA A 43 -8.00 -5.76 -1.33
C ALA A 43 -8.94 -6.01 -0.13
N VAL A 44 -8.92 -5.11 0.86
CA VAL A 44 -9.80 -5.21 2.04
C VAL A 44 -11.27 -5.03 1.66
N LYS A 45 -11.59 -4.02 0.82
CA LYS A 45 -12.95 -3.78 0.31
C LYS A 45 -13.47 -4.98 -0.48
N SER A 46 -12.63 -5.58 -1.31
CA SER A 46 -12.97 -6.78 -2.11
C SER A 46 -13.16 -8.03 -1.26
N SER A 47 -12.38 -8.17 -0.18
CA SER A 47 -12.49 -9.31 0.75
C SER A 47 -13.80 -9.27 1.54
N LYS A 48 -14.24 -8.07 1.96
CA LYS A 48 -15.53 -7.90 2.67
C LYS A 48 -16.76 -8.17 1.80
N LYS A 49 -16.66 -8.03 0.48
CA LYS A 49 -17.79 -8.26 -0.44
C LYS A 49 -18.04 -9.74 -0.74
N LYS A 50 -17.08 -10.61 -0.40
CA LYS A 50 -17.16 -12.07 -0.58
C LYS A 50 -17.43 -12.84 0.73
N ALA A 51 -17.64 -12.13 1.83
CA ALA A 51 -17.96 -12.69 3.14
C ALA A 51 -19.45 -12.52 3.45
#